data_AF-H8WXS9-F1
#
_entry.id   AF-H8WXS9-F1
#
_cell.length_a   1.000
_cell.length_b   1.000
_cell.length_c   1.000
_cell.angle_alpha   90.00
_cell.angle_beta   90.00
_cell.angle_gamma   90.00
#
_symmetry.space_group_name_H-M   'P 1'
#
loop_
_entity.id
_entity.type
_entity.pdbx_description
1 polymer ?
#
loop_
_entity_poly.entity_id
_entity_poly.type
_entity_poly.pdbx_seq_one_letter_code
_entity_poly.pdbx_strand_id
1 'polypeptide(L)' 'MPEQENNQEHMNSDVNSINSLPKNDHERIRRTKIMNSLDNLDYLMLIAAQQKKSIAQVTYELKLQLINGD' A
#
# COMPACT_ATOMS: atom_id res chain seq x y z
N MET A 1 -30.81 24.34 2.88
CA MET A 1 -30.26 24.21 1.51
C MET A 1 -29.04 25.14 1.43
N PRO A 2 -27.95 24.71 0.77
CA PRO A 2 -26.77 24.18 1.45
C PRO A 2 -25.47 24.90 1.07
N GLU A 3 -24.39 24.68 1.81
CA GLU A 3 -23.03 24.79 1.26
C GLU A 3 -22.31 23.47 1.50
N GLN A 4 -22.02 22.81 0.37
CA GLN A 4 -21.33 21.53 0.25
C GLN A 4 -19.81 21.74 0.26
N GLU A 5 -19.13 20.71 0.76
CA GLU A 5 -17.87 20.16 0.25
C GLU A 5 -16.64 21.07 0.21
N ASN A 6 -15.65 20.76 1.08
CA ASN A 6 -14.32 20.41 0.59
C ASN A 6 -13.50 19.67 1.67
N ASN A 7 -13.77 18.38 1.87
CA ASN A 7 -12.94 17.49 2.70
C ASN A 7 -12.11 16.54 1.82
N GLN A 8 -11.45 17.06 0.77
CA GLN A 8 -10.61 16.24 -0.12
C GLN A 8 -9.09 16.50 -0.04
N GLU A 9 -8.61 17.43 0.78
CA GLU A 9 -7.18 17.77 0.78
C GLU A 9 -6.29 16.92 1.71
N HIS A 10 -6.85 16.10 2.61
CA HIS A 10 -6.03 15.42 3.63
C HIS A 10 -5.35 14.11 3.18
N MET A 11 -5.63 13.62 1.97
CA MET A 11 -5.01 12.38 1.44
C MET A 11 -3.91 12.62 0.40
N ASN A 12 -3.72 13.87 -0.05
CA ASN A 12 -2.76 14.19 -1.12
C ASN A 12 -1.42 14.74 -0.58
N SER A 13 -1.34 15.14 0.69
CA SER A 13 -0.11 15.68 1.29
C SER A 13 0.95 14.61 1.56
N ASP A 14 0.52 13.40 1.93
CA ASP A 14 1.45 12.31 2.23
C ASP A 14 2.16 11.81 0.96
N VAL A 15 1.46 11.80 -0.18
CA VAL A 15 2.00 11.30 -1.46
C VAL A 15 3.12 12.21 -2.00
N ASN A 16 3.03 13.51 -1.76
CA ASN A 16 4.05 14.48 -2.18
C ASN A 16 5.27 14.53 -1.24
N SER A 17 5.12 14.14 0.03
CA SER A 17 6.24 14.07 0.98
C SER A 17 7.16 12.88 0.72
N ILE A 18 6.62 11.78 0.18
CA ILE A 18 7.41 10.58 -0.08
C ILE A 18 8.48 10.86 -1.14
N ASN A 19 8.14 11.56 -2.22
CA ASN A 19 9.02 11.78 -3.37
C ASN A 19 10.33 12.55 -3.08
N SER A 20 10.50 13.13 -1.89
CA SER A 20 11.74 13.82 -1.47
C SER A 20 12.62 13.00 -0.51
N LEU A 21 12.19 11.80 -0.11
CA LEU A 21 12.94 10.95 0.81
C LEU A 21 14.19 10.35 0.14
N PRO A 22 15.31 10.18 0.87
CA PRO A 22 16.46 9.40 0.42
C PRO A 22 16.03 8.01 -0.07
N LYS A 23 16.67 7.46 -1.12
CA LYS A 23 16.32 6.15 -1.71
C LYS A 23 16.20 5.00 -0.70
N ASN A 24 16.97 5.04 0.40
CA ASN A 24 16.91 4.04 1.48
C ASN A 24 15.62 4.13 2.31
N ASP A 25 15.07 5.34 2.48
CA ASP A 25 13.84 5.54 3.24
C ASP A 25 12.61 5.07 2.46
N HIS A 26 12.61 5.26 1.14
CA HIS A 26 11.60 4.69 0.24
C HIS A 26 11.54 3.17 0.31
N GLU A 27 12.70 2.52 0.23
CA GLU A 27 12.86 1.07 0.35
C GLU A 27 12.31 0.59 1.70
N ARG A 28 12.71 1.24 2.80
CA ARG A 28 12.20 0.91 4.14
C ARG A 28 10.69 1.04 4.23
N ILE A 29 10.12 2.14 3.72
CA ILE A 29 8.68 2.38 3.73
C ILE A 29 7.95 1.33 2.88
N ARG A 30 8.45 1.00 1.69
CA ARG A 30 7.85 -0.01 0.81
C ARG A 30 7.83 -1.38 1.50
N ARG A 31 8.96 -1.82 2.06
CA ARG A 31 9.05 -3.08 2.82
C ARG A 31 8.07 -3.11 3.98
N THR A 32 7.96 -2.01 4.72
CA THR A 32 7.04 -1.90 5.86
C THR A 32 5.58 -2.05 5.41
N LYS A 33 5.18 -1.39 4.32
CA LYS A 33 3.82 -1.53 3.76
C LYS A 33 3.53 -2.97 3.35
N ILE A 34 4.48 -3.63 2.70
CA ILE A 34 4.33 -5.03 2.28
C ILE A 34 4.19 -5.96 3.50
N MET A 35 5.03 -5.79 4.53
CA MET A 35 4.94 -6.59 5.75
C MET A 35 3.61 -6.39 6.48
N ASN A 36 3.17 -5.14 6.65
CA ASN A 36 1.86 -4.84 7.24
C ASN A 36 0.71 -5.46 6.44
N SER A 37 0.87 -5.54 5.11
CA SER A 37 -0.13 -6.18 4.25
C SER A 37 -0.15 -7.69 4.44
N LEU A 38 1.02 -8.32 4.63
CA LEU A 38 1.16 -9.76 4.87
C LEU A 38 0.64 -10.18 6.26
N ASP A 39 0.78 -9.31 7.26
CA ASP A 39 0.34 -9.58 8.64
C ASP A 39 -1.17 -9.42 8.85
N ASN A 40 -1.85 -8.71 7.93
CA ASN A 40 -3.29 -8.47 8.00
C ASN A 40 -4.07 -9.39 7.03
N LEU A 41 -4.63 -10.47 7.58
CA LEU A 41 -5.38 -11.46 6.80
C LEU A 41 -6.62 -10.87 6.10
N ASP A 42 -7.38 -9.99 6.77
CA ASP A 42 -8.57 -9.37 6.18
C ASP A 42 -8.20 -8.50 4.98
N TYR A 43 -7.06 -7.80 5.09
CA TYR A 43 -6.53 -7.01 3.98
C TYR A 43 -6.04 -7.89 2.83
N LEU A 44 -5.37 -9.01 3.10
CA LEU A 44 -5.02 -9.99 2.08
C LEU A 44 -6.26 -10.56 1.38
N MET A 45 -7.32 -10.85 2.13
CA MET A 45 -8.59 -11.30 1.56
C MET A 45 -9.22 -10.26 0.65
N LEU A 46 -9.21 -8.99 1.06
CA LEU A 46 -9.71 -7.88 0.25
C LEU A 46 -8.94 -7.77 -1.07
N ILE A 47 -7.60 -7.78 -1.02
CA ILE A 47 -6.74 -7.71 -2.21
C ILE A 47 -6.99 -8.93 -3.11
N ALA A 48 -7.03 -10.13 -2.55
CA ALA A 48 -7.27 -11.37 -3.31
C ALA A 48 -8.60 -11.34 -4.04
N ALA A 49 -9.67 -10.87 -3.38
CA ALA A 49 -10.98 -10.69 -3.99
C ALA A 49 -10.95 -9.66 -5.13
N GLN A 50 -10.32 -8.51 -4.91
CA GLN A 50 -10.19 -7.45 -5.93
C GLN A 50 -9.40 -7.91 -7.16
N GLN A 51 -8.30 -8.64 -6.94
CA GLN A 51 -7.42 -9.14 -8.01
C GLN A 51 -7.93 -10.42 -8.68
N LYS A 52 -9.01 -11.03 -8.17
CA LYS A 52 -9.51 -12.34 -8.60
C LYS A 52 -8.41 -13.42 -8.55
N LYS A 53 -7.61 -13.39 -7.49
CA LYS A 53 -6.52 -14.34 -7.21
C LYS A 53 -6.77 -15.06 -5.89
N SER A 54 -6.09 -16.18 -5.67
CA SER A 54 -6.06 -16.82 -4.36
C SER A 54 -5.20 -16.01 -3.38
N ILE A 55 -5.48 -16.15 -2.08
CA ILE A 55 -4.66 -15.56 -1.01
C ILE A 55 -3.19 -16.00 -1.15
N ALA A 56 -2.96 -17.27 -1.53
CA ALA A 56 -1.62 -17.80 -1.75
C ALA A 56 -0.88 -17.08 -2.89
N GLN A 57 -1.57 -16.78 -3.99
CA GLN A 57 -0.99 -16.04 -5.12
C GLN A 57 -0.61 -14.61 -4.71
N VAL A 58 -1.53 -13.90 -4.04
CA VAL A 58 -1.25 -12.53 -3.55
C VAL A 58 -0.09 -12.52 -2.54
N THR A 59 -0.06 -13.49 -1.62
CA THR A 59 1.02 -13.64 -0.65
C THR A 59 2.36 -13.86 -1.32
N TYR A 60 2.40 -14.69 -2.37
CA TYR A 60 3.61 -14.94 -3.14
C TYR A 60 4.11 -13.67 -3.84
N GLU A 61 3.22 -12.93 -4.50
CA GLU A 61 3.56 -11.69 -5.20
C GLU A 61 4.11 -10.62 -4.26
N LEU A 62 3.47 -10.45 -3.09
CA LEU A 62 3.95 -9.52 -2.06
C LEU A 62 5.34 -9.91 -1.54
N LYS A 63 5.59 -11.20 -1.30
CA LYS A 63 6.93 -11.69 -0.92
C LYS A 63 7.97 -11.45 -2.02
N LEU A 64 7.58 -11.58 -3.28
CA LEU A 64 8.47 -11.30 -4.41
C LEU A 64 8.85 -9.81 -4.47
N GLN A 65 7.87 -8.91 -4.31
CA GLN A 65 8.08 -7.46 -4.24
C GLN A 65 8.95 -7.05 -3.04
N LEU A 66 8.84 -7.77 -1.93
CA LEU A 66 9.67 -7.56 -0.75
C LEU A 66 11.14 -7.91 -1.00
N ILE A 67 11.43 -8.93 -1.81
CA ILE A 67 12.80 -9.40 -2.09
C ILE A 67 13.44 -8.55 -3.19
N ASN A 68 12.72 -8.32 -4.27
CA ASN A 68 13.31 -7.77 -5.50
C ASN A 68 13.42 -6.25 -5.50
N GLY A 69 12.57 -5.58 -4.72
CA GLY A 69 12.53 -4.12 -4.65
C GLY A 69 12.32 -3.46 -6.01
N ASP A 70 11.08 -3.51 -6.48
CA ASP A 70 10.58 -3.06 -7.79
C ASP A 70 11.33 -3.64 -9.01
#